data_AF-A0A955CK34-F1
#
_entry.id   AF-A0A955CK34-F1
#
_cell.length_a   1.000
_cell.length_b   1.000
_cell.length_c   1.000
_cell.angle_alpha   90.00
_cell.angle_beta   90.00
_cell.angle_gamma   90.00
#
_symmetry.space_group_name_H-M   'P 1'
#
loop_
_entity.id
_entity.type
_entity.pdbx_description
1 polymer ?
#
loop_
_entity_poly.entity_id
_entity_poly.type
_entity_poly.pdbx_seq_one_letter_code
_entity_poly.pdbx_strand_id
1 'polypeptide(L)' 'GATSGLKAAAGTIRGDYSSSRQMNLVHASDGAEAAAREIELYFAASEICSYQPTLTPWMKAGDE' A
#
# COMPACT_ATOMS: atom_id res chain seq x y z
N GLY A 1 2.18 8.80 -2.16
CA GLY A 1 2.37 10.25 -2.04
C GLY A 1 1.72 10.76 -0.76
N ALA A 2 2.03 11.99 -0.34
CA ALA A 2 1.50 12.62 0.88
C ALA A 2 -0.04 12.54 0.97
N THR A 3 -0.60 12.60 2.19
CA THR A 3 -2.06 12.50 2.42
C THR A 3 -2.87 13.58 1.70
N SER A 4 -2.29 14.77 1.50
CA SER A 4 -2.89 15.83 0.71
C SER A 4 -2.40 15.74 -0.74
N GLY A 5 -3.30 15.57 -1.72
CA GLY A 5 -2.94 15.55 -3.14
C GLY A 5 -2.14 16.78 -3.57
N LEU A 6 -2.52 17.96 -3.07
CA LEU A 6 -1.80 19.24 -3.30
C LEU A 6 -0.34 19.26 -2.84
N LYS A 7 0.06 18.34 -1.95
CA LYS A 7 1.43 18.23 -1.42
C LYS A 7 2.13 16.95 -1.88
N ALA A 8 1.46 16.12 -2.68
CA ALA A 8 2.02 14.88 -3.18
C ALA A 8 2.85 15.16 -4.43
N ALA A 9 4.02 14.51 -4.54
CA ALA A 9 4.85 14.62 -5.73
C ALA A 9 4.15 13.99 -6.95
N ALA A 10 4.40 14.56 -8.13
CA ALA A 10 4.00 13.99 -9.41
C ALA A 10 4.56 12.57 -9.59
N GLY A 11 3.83 11.70 -10.28
CA GLY A 11 4.13 10.27 -10.42
C GLY A 11 3.64 9.41 -9.24
N THR A 12 3.13 10.02 -8.17
CA THR A 12 2.45 9.28 -7.11
C THR A 12 0.94 9.32 -7.33
N ILE A 13 0.22 8.26 -6.94
CA ILE A 13 -1.25 8.15 -7.11
C ILE A 13 -1.98 9.45 -6.72
N ARG A 14 -1.67 10.02 -5.55
CA ARG A 14 -2.33 11.24 -5.07
C ARG A 14 -1.87 12.52 -5.77
N GLY A 15 -0.62 12.57 -6.23
CA GLY A 15 -0.10 13.74 -6.97
C GLY A 15 -0.71 13.84 -8.36
N ASP A 16 -0.98 12.69 -8.99
CA ASP A 16 -1.51 12.65 -10.35
C ASP A 16 -3.05 12.66 -10.39
N TYR A 17 -3.72 12.12 -9.36
CA TYR A 17 -5.17 11.88 -9.41
C TYR A 17 -5.98 12.57 -8.29
N SER A 18 -5.38 13.34 -7.38
CA SER A 18 -6.13 14.02 -6.32
C SER A 18 -5.76 15.50 -6.20
N SER A 19 -6.78 16.33 -5.96
CA SER A 19 -6.63 17.76 -5.64
C SER A 19 -7.07 18.10 -4.21
N SER A 20 -7.31 17.09 -3.35
CA SER A 20 -7.88 17.26 -2.02
C SER A 20 -7.14 16.44 -0.95
N ARG A 21 -7.22 16.88 0.32
CA ARG A 21 -6.78 16.08 1.46
C ARG A 21 -7.82 15.05 1.89
N GLN A 22 -9.11 15.38 1.80
CA GLN A 22 -10.20 14.51 2.23
C GLN A 22 -10.59 13.51 1.14
N MET A 23 -10.59 13.94 -0.11
CA MET A 23 -10.90 13.11 -1.28
C MET A 23 -9.60 12.65 -1.95
N ASN A 24 -8.82 11.84 -1.24
CA ASN A 24 -7.46 11.43 -1.63
C ASN A 24 -7.34 9.97 -2.13
N LEU A 25 -8.49 9.37 -2.47
CA LEU A 25 -8.68 8.12 -3.21
C LEU A 25 -8.29 6.81 -2.50
N VAL A 26 -7.14 6.79 -1.83
CA VAL A 26 -6.52 5.55 -1.31
C VAL A 26 -6.13 5.70 0.16
N HIS A 27 -6.18 4.59 0.90
CA HIS A 27 -5.65 4.45 2.25
C HIS A 27 -4.49 3.44 2.25
N ALA A 28 -3.57 3.61 3.19
CA ALA A 28 -2.54 2.63 3.51
C ALA A 28 -2.17 2.80 4.98
N SER A 29 -1.90 1.70 5.67
CA SER A 29 -1.44 1.72 7.05
C SER A 29 -0.15 2.53 7.17
N ASP A 30 -0.01 3.27 8.28
CA ASP A 30 1.11 4.20 8.49
C ASP A 30 2.37 3.54 9.09
N GLY A 31 2.32 2.24 9.37
CA GLY A 31 3.43 1.43 9.85
C GLY A 31 3.04 -0.03 10.07
N ALA A 32 4.01 -0.86 10.45
CA ALA A 32 3.81 -2.31 10.63
C ALA A 32 2.78 -2.64 11.73
N GLU A 33 2.77 -1.89 12.83
CA GLU A 33 1.83 -2.10 13.93
C GLU A 33 0.39 -1.79 13.51
N ALA A 34 0.16 -0.70 12.78
CA ALA A 34 -1.14 -0.37 12.22
C ALA A 34 -1.57 -1.38 11.16
N ALA A 35 -0.64 -1.81 10.30
CA ALA A 35 -0.92 -2.82 9.28
C ALA A 35 -1.40 -4.14 9.89
N ALA A 36 -0.73 -4.65 10.93
CA ALA A 36 -1.15 -5.87 11.61
C ALA A 36 -2.59 -5.76 12.14
N ARG A 37 -2.92 -4.65 12.83
CA ARG A 37 -4.27 -4.40 13.34
C ARG A 37 -5.31 -4.25 12.23
N GLU A 38 -4.99 -3.50 11.17
CA GLU A 38 -5.92 -3.25 10.06
C GLU A 38 -6.18 -4.53 9.24
N ILE A 39 -5.16 -5.36 9.03
CA ILE A 39 -5.33 -6.66 8.34
C ILE A 39 -6.31 -7.55 9.11
N GLU A 40 -6.14 -7.69 10.43
CA GLU A 40 -7.05 -8.47 11.28
C GLU A 40 -8.46 -7.87 11.35
N LEU A 41 -8.59 -6.56 11.19
CA LEU A 41 -9.89 -5.87 11.17
C LEU A 41 -10.67 -6.13 9.88
N TYR A 42 -9.98 -6.13 8.73
CA TYR A 42 -10.62 -6.20 7.42
C TYR A 42 -10.73 -7.61 6.83
N PHE A 43 -9.86 -8.53 7.23
CA PHE A 43 -9.78 -9.87 6.65
C PHE A 43 -9.74 -10.95 7.73
N ALA A 44 -10.50 -12.02 7.53
CA ALA A 44 -10.27 -13.26 8.22
C ALA A 44 -8.97 -13.92 7.72
N ALA A 45 -8.30 -14.68 8.58
CA ALA A 45 -7.09 -15.40 8.21
C ALA A 45 -7.27 -16.33 6.99
N SER A 46 -8.48 -16.86 6.78
CA SER A 46 -8.82 -17.71 5.63
C SER A 46 -8.95 -16.97 4.30
N GLU A 47 -9.09 -15.64 4.31
CA GLU A 47 -9.16 -14.82 3.09
C GLU A 47 -7.76 -14.46 2.56
N ILE A 48 -6.71 -14.72 3.34
CA ILE A 48 -5.32 -14.50 2.95
C ILE A 48 -4.78 -15.74 2.24
N CYS A 49 -4.72 -15.67 0.92
CA CYS A 49 -4.19 -16.73 0.07
C CYS A 49 -2.67 -16.64 -0.03
N SER A 50 -1.94 -17.60 0.55
CA SER A 50 -0.50 -17.71 0.35
C SER A 50 -0.18 -18.17 -1.07
N TYR A 51 0.79 -17.52 -1.71
CA TYR A 51 1.30 -17.91 -3.01
C TYR A 51 2.75 -17.46 -3.17
N GLN A 52 3.48 -18.13 -4.07
CA GLN A 52 4.83 -17.74 -4.44
C GLN A 52 4.82 -17.10 -5.83
N PRO A 53 5.16 -15.81 -5.99
CA PRO A 53 5.25 -15.20 -7.31
C PRO A 53 6.37 -15.84 -8.16
N THR A 54 6.06 -16.24 -9.39
CA THR A 54 7.05 -16.76 -10.35
C THR A 54 8.14 -15.73 -10.67
N LEU A 55 7.83 -14.44 -10.52
CA LEU A 55 8.76 -13.35 -10.79
C LEU A 55 9.73 -13.06 -9.64
N THR A 56 9.56 -13.66 -8.45
CA THR A 56 10.41 -13.36 -7.29
C THR A 56 11.92 -13.44 -7.59
N PRO A 57 12.45 -14.46 -8.31
CA PRO A 57 13.88 -14.54 -8.62
C PRO A 57 14.43 -13.40 -9.49
N TRP A 58 13.54 -12.65 -10.15
CA TRP A 58 13.90 -11.53 -11.03
C TRP A 58 13.67 -10.17 -10.38
N MET A 59 12.98 -10.11 -9.24
CA MET A 59 12.69 -8.87 -8.51
C MET A 59 13.75 -8.54 -7.46
N LYS A 60 14.39 -9.55 -6.87
CA LYS A 60 15.44 -9.39 -5.87
C LYS A 60 16.50 -10.48 -6.00
N ALA A 61 17.71 -10.21 -5.50
CA ALA A 61 18.75 -11.22 -5.41
C ALA A 61 18.33 -12.34 -4.43
N GLY A 62 18.87 -13.55 -4.60
CA GLY A 62 18.45 -14.72 -3.80
C GLY A 62 18.93 -14.70 -2.34
N ASP A 63 19.91 -13.85 -2.05
CA ASP A 63 20.52 -13.61 -0.74
C ASP A 63 19.94 -12.37 -0.02
N GLU A 64 18.97 -11.70 -0.65
CA GLU A 64 18.11 -10.64 -0.08
C GLU A 64 16.65 -11.11 0.02
#